data_AF-A0A4P9A238-F1
#
_entry.id   AF-A0A4P9A238-F1
#
_cell.length_a   1.000
_cell.length_b   1.000
_cell.length_c   1.000
_cell.angle_alpha   90.00
_cell.angle_beta   90.00
_cell.angle_gamma   90.00
#
_symmetry.space_group_name_H-M   'P 1'
#
loop_
_entity.id
_entity.type
_entity.pdbx_description
1 polymer ?
#
loop_
_entity_poly.entity_id
_entity_poly.type
_entity_poly.pdbx_seq_one_letter_code
_entity_poly.pdbx_strand_id
1 'polypeptide(L)'
;MYLSAIVASEYEYKDSIDPILDTGNFIPLPFNLDDSKLAGSFASRLHSESRGKHTSRDSAKDDVKLLAQCSNHSIDFVATDDTSTMAKYCRRLNTMDESRTKVITLDCFDVSDFNGGQTELDINF
;
A
#
# COMPACT_ATOMS: atom_id res chain seq x y z
N MET A 1 -9.12 -2.92 9.91
CA MET A 1 -8.11 -2.64 8.86
C MET A 1 -7.47 -3.95 8.42
N TYR A 2 -6.86 -4.04 7.23
CA TYR A 2 -6.06 -5.22 6.86
C TYR A 2 -4.61 -5.05 7.31
N LEU A 3 -3.98 -6.13 7.74
CA LEU A 3 -2.53 -6.19 8.00
C LEU A 3 -1.90 -7.23 7.08
N SER A 4 -1.07 -6.77 6.14
CA SER A 4 -0.39 -7.67 5.20
C SER A 4 0.57 -8.61 5.93
N ALA A 5 0.60 -9.88 5.54
CA ALA A 5 1.61 -10.84 5.99
C ALA A 5 3.05 -10.41 5.64
N ILE A 6 3.23 -9.58 4.60
CA ILE A 6 4.54 -8.99 4.26
C ILE A 6 4.97 -8.01 5.34
N VAL A 7 4.10 -7.04 5.66
CA VAL A 7 4.34 -6.05 6.73
C VAL A 7 4.55 -6.75 8.08
N ALA A 8 3.75 -7.77 8.39
CA ALA A 8 3.93 -8.55 9.60
C ALA A 8 5.32 -9.20 9.66
N SER A 9 5.81 -9.78 8.54
CA SER A 9 7.15 -10.39 8.50
C SER A 9 8.29 -9.36 8.65
N GLU A 10 8.12 -8.15 8.12
CA GLU A 10 9.11 -7.07 8.26
C GLU A 10 9.14 -6.51 9.68
N TYR A 11 7.97 -6.42 10.33
CA TYR A 11 7.84 -5.96 11.71
C TYR A 11 8.43 -6.98 12.68
N GLU A 12 8.13 -8.28 12.50
CA GLU A 12 8.58 -9.38 13.36
C GLU A 12 10.11 -9.46 13.49
N TYR A 13 10.85 -8.95 12.50
CA TYR A 13 12.31 -8.84 12.58
C TYR A 13 12.78 -7.88 13.70
N LYS A 14 11.98 -6.86 14.03
CA LYS A 14 12.30 -5.83 15.03
C LYS A 14 11.58 -6.04 16.35
N ASP A 15 10.31 -6.40 16.31
CA ASP A 15 9.46 -6.60 17.50
C ASP A 15 8.30 -7.54 17.18
N SER A 16 7.69 -8.14 18.20
CA SER A 16 6.60 -9.09 18.00
C SER A 16 5.34 -8.41 17.44
N ILE A 17 4.70 -9.04 16.46
CA ILE A 17 3.43 -8.58 15.89
C ILE A 17 2.22 -8.92 16.78
N ASP A 18 2.35 -9.87 17.70
CA ASP A 18 1.24 -10.36 18.53
C ASP A 18 0.52 -9.23 19.29
N PRO A 19 1.20 -8.27 19.95
CA PRO A 19 0.52 -7.15 20.61
C PRO A 19 -0.33 -6.28 19.66
N ILE A 20 0.06 -6.16 18.39
CA ILE A 20 -0.71 -5.40 17.38
C ILE A 20 -1.96 -6.20 16.98
N LEU A 21 -1.82 -7.51 16.79
CA LEU A 21 -2.94 -8.40 16.47
C LEU A 21 -3.95 -8.51 17.60
N ASP A 22 -3.47 -8.56 18.85
CA ASP A 22 -4.29 -8.64 20.06
C ASP A 22 -5.19 -7.42 20.27
N THR A 23 -4.92 -6.29 19.59
CA THR A 23 -5.83 -5.14 19.58
C THR A 23 -7.19 -5.43 18.94
N GLY A 24 -7.29 -6.48 18.11
CA GLY A 24 -8.51 -6.83 17.37
C GLY A 24 -8.86 -5.86 16.21
N ASN A 25 -8.02 -4.86 15.95
CA ASN A 25 -8.29 -3.84 14.92
C ASN A 25 -7.85 -4.26 13.51
N PHE A 26 -7.09 -5.36 13.40
CA PHE A 26 -6.48 -5.82 12.16
C PHE A 26 -6.98 -7.21 11.75
N ILE A 27 -7.27 -7.36 10.46
CA ILE A 27 -7.54 -8.62 9.79
C ILE A 27 -6.25 -9.03 9.07
N PRO A 28 -5.56 -10.11 9.49
CA PRO A 28 -4.39 -10.60 8.80
C PRO A 28 -4.71 -10.95 7.35
N LEU A 29 -3.87 -10.50 6.42
CA LEU A 29 -4.04 -10.69 4.98
C LEU A 29 -2.86 -11.49 4.40
N PRO A 30 -3.04 -12.79 4.11
CA PRO A 30 -2.00 -13.63 3.51
C PRO A 30 -1.58 -13.11 2.13
N PHE A 31 -0.30 -13.27 1.80
CA PHE A 31 0.20 -13.02 0.44
C PHE A 31 0.19 -14.33 -0.36
N ASN A 32 -0.76 -14.46 -1.28
CA ASN A 32 -1.03 -15.70 -1.99
C ASN A 32 -0.41 -15.72 -3.42
N LEU A 33 -0.68 -16.80 -4.16
CA LEU A 33 -0.13 -16.98 -5.51
C LEU A 33 -0.65 -15.93 -6.51
N ASP A 34 -1.90 -15.50 -6.40
CA ASP A 34 -2.46 -14.51 -7.31
C ASP A 34 -1.91 -13.11 -7.00
N ASP A 35 -1.64 -12.79 -5.73
CA ASP A 35 -0.88 -11.59 -5.34
C ASP A 35 0.52 -11.62 -5.93
N SER A 36 1.18 -12.76 -5.88
CA SER A 36 2.51 -12.95 -6.48
C SER A 36 2.53 -12.74 -7.98
N LYS A 37 1.53 -13.27 -8.72
CA LYS A 37 1.42 -13.07 -10.17
C LYS A 37 1.23 -11.60 -10.51
N LEU A 38 0.33 -10.92 -9.81
CA LEU A 38 0.05 -9.50 -10.06
C LEU A 38 1.26 -8.63 -9.69
N ALA A 39 1.95 -8.92 -8.58
CA ALA A 39 3.18 -8.23 -8.20
C ALA A 39 4.27 -8.36 -9.28
N GLY A 40 4.43 -9.55 -9.88
CA GLY A 40 5.34 -9.75 -11.00
C GLY A 40 4.97 -8.92 -12.23
N SER A 41 3.67 -8.83 -12.55
CA SER A 41 3.16 -7.95 -13.62
C SER A 41 3.49 -6.48 -13.34
N PHE A 42 3.14 -5.98 -12.15
CA PHE A 42 3.40 -4.61 -11.72
C PHE A 42 4.88 -4.26 -11.78
N ALA A 43 5.76 -5.15 -11.27
CA ALA A 43 7.20 -4.95 -11.34
C ALA A 43 7.70 -4.81 -12.78
N SER A 44 7.24 -5.70 -13.69
CA SER A 44 7.59 -5.65 -15.11
C SER A 44 7.18 -4.31 -15.74
N ARG A 45 5.95 -3.85 -15.50
CA ARG A 45 5.42 -2.58 -16.01
C ARG A 45 6.21 -1.38 -15.49
N LEU A 46 6.42 -1.30 -14.18
CA LEU A 46 7.20 -0.23 -13.54
C LEU A 46 8.66 -0.19 -14.03
N HIS A 47 9.27 -1.34 -14.34
CA HIS A 47 10.59 -1.41 -14.94
C HIS A 47 10.63 -0.97 -16.41
N SER A 48 9.63 -1.36 -17.21
CA SER A 48 9.57 -1.03 -18.64
C SER A 48 9.58 0.48 -18.92
N GLU A 49 8.97 1.27 -18.04
CA GLU A 49 8.98 2.73 -18.07
C GLU A 49 10.28 3.36 -17.52
N SER A 50 11.07 2.63 -16.73
CA SER A 50 12.25 3.18 -16.04
C SER A 50 13.55 3.02 -16.84
N ARG A 51 13.48 2.70 -18.14
CA ARG A 51 14.64 2.49 -19.02
C ARG A 51 15.60 3.68 -18.94
N GLY A 52 16.70 3.50 -18.19
CA GLY A 52 17.78 4.48 -18.02
C GLY A 52 18.21 4.79 -16.58
N LYS A 53 17.46 4.39 -15.54
CA LYS A 53 17.86 4.63 -14.14
C LYS A 53 18.04 3.34 -13.34
N HIS A 54 19.25 3.11 -12.84
CA HIS A 54 19.54 2.07 -11.84
C HIS A 54 18.91 2.48 -10.49
N THR A 55 17.62 2.20 -10.31
CA THR A 55 17.00 2.28 -8.98
C THR A 55 17.34 1.02 -8.18
N SER A 56 17.70 1.20 -6.91
CA SER A 56 17.87 0.12 -5.92
C SER A 56 16.72 -0.88 -6.04
N ARG A 57 17.05 -2.14 -6.32
CA ARG A 57 16.10 -3.20 -6.70
C ARG A 57 15.43 -3.87 -5.51
N ASP A 58 15.93 -3.66 -4.29
CA ASP A 58 15.56 -4.50 -3.15
C ASP A 58 14.44 -3.90 -2.29
N SER A 59 14.49 -2.62 -1.92
CA SER A 59 13.42 -1.97 -1.16
C SER A 59 12.11 -1.81 -1.95
N ALA A 60 12.20 -1.73 -3.28
CA ALA A 60 11.06 -1.61 -4.18
C ALA A 60 10.18 -2.86 -4.27
N LYS A 61 10.67 -4.03 -3.84
CA LYS A 61 9.98 -5.30 -4.06
C LYS A 61 8.75 -5.45 -3.16
N ASP A 62 8.86 -5.09 -1.90
CA ASP A 62 7.78 -5.29 -0.95
C ASP A 62 6.65 -4.26 -1.16
N ASP A 63 6.97 -3.01 -1.51
CA ASP A 63 5.98 -2.02 -1.93
C ASP A 63 5.13 -2.50 -3.13
N VAL A 64 5.78 -3.08 -4.14
CA VAL A 64 5.08 -3.60 -5.32
C VAL A 64 4.18 -4.78 -4.97
N LYS A 65 4.62 -5.64 -4.05
CA LYS A 65 3.79 -6.74 -3.56
C LYS A 65 2.58 -6.24 -2.77
N LEU A 66 2.76 -5.22 -1.92
CA LEU A 66 1.67 -4.61 -1.16
C LEU A 66 0.64 -3.95 -2.08
N LEU A 67 1.08 -3.24 -3.12
CA LEU A 67 0.18 -2.64 -4.10
C LEU A 67 -0.58 -3.71 -4.91
N ALA A 68 0.08 -4.81 -5.28
CA ALA A 68 -0.58 -5.94 -5.92
C ALA A 68 -1.63 -6.60 -5.03
N GLN A 69 -1.29 -6.81 -3.75
CA GLN A 69 -2.24 -7.34 -2.77
C GLN A 69 -3.44 -6.40 -2.59
N CYS A 70 -3.21 -5.07 -2.56
CA CYS A 70 -4.30 -4.12 -2.52
C CYS A 70 -5.22 -4.23 -3.74
N SER A 71 -4.66 -4.32 -4.95
CA SER A 71 -5.43 -4.43 -6.18
C SER A 71 -6.26 -5.72 -6.25
N ASN A 72 -5.68 -6.88 -5.91
CA ASN A 72 -6.40 -8.16 -5.92
C ASN A 72 -7.55 -8.21 -4.91
N HIS A 73 -7.36 -7.58 -3.76
CA HIS A 73 -8.33 -7.58 -2.67
C HIS A 73 -9.27 -6.38 -2.70
N SER A 74 -9.24 -5.57 -3.76
CA SER A 74 -10.06 -4.34 -3.90
C SER A 74 -9.91 -3.39 -2.69
N ILE A 75 -8.67 -3.22 -2.23
CA ILE A 75 -8.34 -2.31 -1.14
C ILE A 75 -8.05 -0.92 -1.73
N ASP A 76 -8.89 0.03 -1.35
CA ASP A 76 -8.86 1.39 -1.88
C ASP A 76 -7.70 2.23 -1.35
N PHE A 77 -7.20 1.92 -0.16
CA PHE A 77 -6.18 2.74 0.52
C PHE A 77 -5.08 1.90 1.16
N VAL A 78 -3.84 2.35 1.01
CA VAL A 78 -2.69 1.87 1.78
C VAL A 78 -2.16 3.00 2.65
N ALA A 79 -2.00 2.73 3.95
CA ALA A 79 -1.40 3.67 4.90
C ALA A 79 0.12 3.45 4.96
N THR A 80 0.91 4.51 4.82
CA THR A 80 2.38 4.40 4.90
C THR A 80 3.05 5.71 5.33
N ASP A 81 4.17 5.62 6.04
CA ASP A 81 5.10 6.74 6.27
C ASP A 81 6.04 6.98 5.09
N ASP A 82 6.14 6.03 4.16
CA ASP A 82 7.00 6.16 2.99
C ASP A 82 6.37 7.03 1.91
N THR A 83 6.67 8.33 1.99
CA THR A 83 6.32 9.32 0.96
C THR A 83 7.12 9.13 -0.35
N SER A 84 8.13 8.26 -0.38
CA SER A 84 9.10 8.19 -1.48
C SER A 84 8.82 7.05 -2.46
N THR A 85 8.80 5.79 -2.04
CA THR A 85 8.78 4.64 -2.95
C THR A 85 7.37 4.12 -3.14
N MET A 86 6.64 3.86 -2.05
CA MET A 86 5.24 3.43 -2.08
C MET A 86 4.35 4.43 -2.84
N ALA A 87 4.36 5.71 -2.44
CA ALA A 87 3.58 6.76 -3.07
C ALA A 87 3.88 6.90 -4.58
N LYS A 88 5.17 6.83 -4.95
CA LYS A 88 5.61 6.91 -6.34
C LYS A 88 5.12 5.74 -7.18
N TYR A 89 5.22 4.51 -6.68
CA TYR A 89 4.77 3.34 -7.43
C TYR A 89 3.25 3.27 -7.55
N CYS A 90 2.53 3.59 -6.47
CA CYS A 90 1.08 3.71 -6.49
C CYS A 90 0.63 4.70 -7.57
N ARG A 91 1.19 5.92 -7.59
CA ARG A 91 0.85 6.94 -8.59
C ARG A 91 1.11 6.46 -10.02
N ARG A 92 2.22 5.76 -10.25
CA ARG A 92 2.58 5.25 -11.58
C ARG A 92 1.63 4.15 -12.05
N LEU A 93 1.31 3.19 -11.19
CA LEU A 93 0.36 2.13 -11.50
C LEU A 93 -1.04 2.71 -11.78
N ASN A 94 -1.48 3.70 -11.00
CA ASN A 94 -2.76 4.39 -11.26
C ASN A 94 -2.76 5.13 -12.60
N THR A 95 -1.63 5.76 -12.98
CA THR A 95 -1.50 6.43 -14.29
C THR A 95 -1.56 5.43 -15.45
N MET A 96 -1.14 4.19 -15.23
CA MET A 96 -1.22 3.10 -16.21
C MET A 96 -2.57 2.36 -16.19
N ASP A 97 -3.52 2.77 -15.35
CA ASP A 97 -4.80 2.08 -15.09
C ASP A 97 -4.63 0.62 -14.60
N GLU A 98 -3.51 0.35 -13.92
CA GLU A 98 -3.20 -0.98 -13.35
C GLU A 98 -3.72 -1.13 -11.91
N SER A 99 -3.97 -0.03 -11.21
CA SER A 99 -4.50 -0.01 -9.84
C SER A 99 -5.40 1.21 -9.62
N ARG A 100 -6.26 1.11 -8.61
CA ARG A 100 -7.10 2.19 -8.10
C ARG A 100 -6.76 2.57 -6.66
N THR A 101 -5.86 1.82 -6.02
CA THR A 101 -5.42 2.07 -4.65
C THR A 101 -4.81 3.46 -4.53
N LYS A 102 -5.04 4.13 -3.41
CA LYS A 102 -4.46 5.42 -3.06
C LYS A 102 -3.57 5.27 -1.83
N VAL A 103 -2.58 6.15 -1.72
CA VAL A 103 -1.73 6.21 -0.53
C VAL A 103 -2.27 7.27 0.42
N ILE A 104 -2.37 6.90 1.69
CA ILE A 104 -2.60 7.82 2.80
C ILE A 104 -1.30 7.88 3.61
N THR A 105 -0.72 9.06 3.71
CA THR A 105 0.46 9.30 4.54
C THR A 105 0.07 9.90 5.88
N LEU A 106 0.89 9.68 6.91
CA LEU A 106 0.59 10.07 8.29
C LEU A 106 0.40 11.58 8.47
N ASP A 107 1.06 12.39 7.64
CA ASP A 107 0.94 13.85 7.59
C ASP A 107 -0.27 14.35 6.77
N CYS A 108 -0.92 13.46 6.02
CA CYS A 108 -2.01 13.78 5.10
C CYS A 108 -3.30 13.03 5.42
N PHE A 109 -3.43 12.43 6.61
CA PHE A 109 -4.69 11.79 7.00
C PHE A 109 -5.79 12.84 7.16
N ASP A 110 -6.77 12.81 6.27
CA ASP A 110 -7.99 13.60 6.38
C ASP A 110 -9.21 12.67 6.28
N VAL A 111 -10.20 12.85 7.15
CA VAL A 111 -11.45 12.05 7.12
C VAL A 111 -12.15 12.18 5.76
N SER A 112 -11.96 13.30 5.07
CA SER A 112 -12.47 13.53 3.72
C SER A 112 -11.89 12.59 2.67
N ASP A 113 -10.72 11.97 2.89
CA ASP A 113 -10.15 10.97 1.98
C ASP A 113 -11.08 9.75 1.83
N PHE A 114 -11.84 9.43 2.88
CA PHE A 114 -12.80 8.33 2.91
C PHE A 114 -14.21 8.76 2.50
N ASN A 115 -14.51 10.06 2.47
CA ASN A 115 -15.82 10.62 2.16
C ASN A 115 -15.87 11.30 0.77
N GLY A 116 -15.00 10.89 -0.16
CA GLY A 116 -14.98 11.45 -1.51
C GLY A 116 -14.62 12.94 -1.55
N GLY A 117 -13.81 13.41 -0.60
CA GLY A 117 -13.39 14.82 -0.46
C GLY A 117 -14.35 15.69 0.35
N GLN A 118 -15.36 15.11 1.02
CA GLN A 118 -16.24 15.87 1.90
C GLN A 118 -15.66 15.96 3.32
N THR A 119 -15.48 17.18 3.81
CA THR A 119 -15.18 17.45 5.22
C THR A 119 -16.47 17.50 6.02
N GLU A 120 -16.38 17.20 7.32
CA GLU A 120 -17.53 17.30 8.22
C GLU A 120 -18.09 18.73 8.22
N LEU A 121 -19.41 18.87 8.30
CA LEU A 121 -20.05 20.18 8.38
C LEU A 121 -19.69 20.81 9.73
N ASP A 122 -18.96 21.92 9.70
CA ASP A 122 -18.59 22.69 10.89
C ASP A 122 -19.81 23.48 11.38
N ILE A 123 -20.75 22.78 12.03
CA ILE A 123 -21.96 23.37 12.64
C ILE A 123 -21.63 23.90 14.03
N ASN A 124 -20.95 25.04 14.08
CA ASN A 124 -20.86 25.86 15.29
C ASN A 124 -22.11 26.75 15.37
N PHE A 125 -23.03 26.43 16.28
CA PHE A 125 -24.18 27.27 16.68
C PHE A 125 -23.81 28.19 17.85
#